data_AF-A0A6G0WQ21-F1
#
_entry.id   AF-A0A6G0WQ21-F1
#
_cell.length_a   1.000
_cell.length_b   1.000
_cell.length_c   1.000
_cell.angle_alpha   90.00
_cell.angle_beta   90.00
_cell.angle_gamma   90.00
#
_symmetry.space_group_name_H-M   'P 1'
#
loop_
_entity.id
_entity.type
_entity.pdbx_description
1 polymer ?
#
loop_
_entity_poly.entity_id
_entity_poly.type
_entity_poly.pdbx_seq_one_letter_code
_entity_poly.pdbx_strand_id
1 'polypeptide(L)'
;MQIQPSGPSLHKLSRARSPWTLFGILYLVFTTLCSWWYLGLIFPHLENDFWWRGYNTTGTQTFISDVFNAKLIVNCQSGPFSIIGASYEKKYSSATTFIDMRRTAARRLLLQPLPPRQAIEIMRANSFQINIATNTPYCWVDLERQWELAHTAKRQARCRIHDAQNAAVYLETILRNSLD
;
A
#
# COMPACT_ATOMS: atom_id res chain seq x y z
N MET A 1 89.51 2.94 -37.92
CA MET A 1 88.23 2.87 -38.65
C MET A 1 87.31 1.98 -37.84
N GLN A 2 86.11 2.47 -37.45
CA GLN A 2 85.32 1.95 -36.31
C GLN A 2 86.14 2.07 -34.99
N ILE A 3 85.60 2.08 -33.75
CA ILE A 3 84.41 1.55 -33.04
C ILE A 3 84.05 2.62 -31.96
N GLN A 4 82.82 2.94 -31.49
CA GLN A 4 81.44 2.42 -31.60
C GLN A 4 80.43 3.60 -31.46
N PRO A 5 79.17 3.53 -31.94
CA PRO A 5 78.11 4.49 -31.55
C PRO A 5 77.66 4.32 -30.09
N SER A 6 77.46 5.44 -29.38
CA SER A 6 76.97 5.48 -28.00
C SER A 6 75.45 5.33 -27.92
N GLY A 7 74.97 4.12 -27.58
CA GLY A 7 73.56 3.89 -27.28
C GLY A 7 73.11 4.54 -25.97
N PRO A 8 71.86 5.02 -25.84
CA PRO A 8 71.38 5.65 -24.62
C PRO A 8 71.29 4.61 -23.48
N SER A 9 71.83 4.96 -22.32
CA SER A 9 71.77 4.12 -21.12
C SER A 9 70.33 4.01 -20.61
N LEU A 10 69.73 2.83 -20.81
CA LEU A 10 68.45 2.46 -20.20
C LEU A 10 68.57 2.48 -18.67
N HIS A 11 68.21 3.61 -18.07
CA HIS A 11 68.01 3.72 -16.62
C HIS A 11 66.93 2.72 -16.22
N LYS A 12 67.37 1.61 -15.61
CA LYS A 12 66.47 0.66 -14.95
C LYS A 12 65.78 1.41 -13.81
N LEU A 13 64.55 1.87 -14.06
CA LEU A 13 63.66 2.39 -13.03
C LEU A 13 63.36 1.26 -12.04
N SER A 14 64.22 1.15 -11.04
CA SER A 14 64.01 0.27 -9.89
C SER A 14 62.75 0.73 -9.19
N ARG A 15 61.63 0.08 -9.51
CA ARG A 15 60.30 0.44 -9.05
C ARG A 15 60.15 0.00 -7.59
N ALA A 16 60.85 0.74 -6.70
CA ALA A 16 60.79 0.56 -5.27
C ALA A 16 59.32 0.47 -4.84
N ARG A 17 58.92 -0.70 -4.36
CA ARG A 17 57.53 -0.96 -3.95
C ARG A 17 57.26 -0.21 -2.67
N SER A 18 56.79 1.02 -2.83
CA SER A 18 56.28 1.87 -1.75
C SER A 18 55.35 1.05 -0.83
N PRO A 19 55.51 1.11 0.50
CA PRO A 19 54.68 0.31 1.42
C PRO A 19 53.20 0.67 1.27
N TRP A 20 52.90 1.91 0.92
CA TRP A 20 51.57 2.42 0.60
C TRP A 20 50.86 1.61 -0.50
N THR A 21 51.60 1.08 -1.49
CA THR A 21 51.00 0.25 -2.55
C THR A 21 50.59 -1.13 -2.04
N LEU A 22 51.30 -1.68 -1.04
CA LEU A 22 50.92 -2.94 -0.40
C LEU A 22 49.67 -2.75 0.46
N PHE A 23 49.61 -1.69 1.27
CA PHE A 23 48.42 -1.35 2.06
C PHE A 23 47.19 -1.09 1.17
N GLY A 24 47.34 -0.41 0.03
CA GLY A 24 46.26 -0.22 -0.94
C GLY A 24 45.72 -1.53 -1.52
N ILE A 25 46.61 -2.48 -1.87
CA ILE A 25 46.19 -3.81 -2.36
C ILE A 25 45.47 -4.59 -1.24
N LEU A 26 46.01 -4.61 -0.02
CA LEU A 26 45.38 -5.28 1.12
C LEU A 26 44.00 -4.69 1.44
N TYR A 27 43.85 -3.36 1.37
CA TYR A 27 42.56 -2.68 1.55
C TYR A 27 41.54 -3.07 0.48
N LEU A 28 41.94 -3.16 -0.80
CA LEU A 28 41.05 -3.59 -1.88
C LEU A 28 40.64 -5.06 -1.75
N VAL A 29 41.55 -5.95 -1.35
CA VAL A 29 41.23 -7.37 -1.10
C VAL A 29 40.30 -7.51 0.11
N PHE A 30 40.56 -6.78 1.21
CA PHE A 30 39.71 -6.81 2.39
C PHE A 30 38.30 -6.27 2.12
N THR A 31 38.19 -5.10 1.47
CA THR A 31 36.88 -4.49 1.15
C THR A 31 36.06 -5.30 0.14
N THR A 32 36.69 -5.95 -0.84
CA THR A 32 35.99 -6.85 -1.77
C THR A 32 35.51 -8.14 -1.09
N LEU A 33 36.31 -8.74 -0.19
CA LEU A 33 35.88 -9.88 0.62
C LEU A 33 34.74 -9.51 1.58
N CYS A 34 34.80 -8.35 2.24
CA CYS A 34 33.71 -7.85 3.09
C CYS A 34 32.43 -7.58 2.28
N SER A 35 32.55 -7.03 1.07
CA SER A 35 31.40 -6.82 0.16
C SER A 35 30.76 -8.14 -0.27
N TRP A 36 31.57 -9.13 -0.66
CA TRP A 36 31.08 -10.47 -1.02
C TRP A 36 30.39 -11.18 0.16
N TRP A 37 30.97 -11.09 1.36
CA TRP A 37 30.34 -11.60 2.59
C TRP A 37 29.02 -10.90 2.91
N TYR A 38 28.97 -9.57 2.78
CA TYR A 38 27.75 -8.79 2.97
C TYR A 38 26.64 -9.15 1.97
N LEU A 39 27.00 -9.41 0.70
CA LEU A 39 26.05 -9.92 -0.29
C LEU A 39 25.47 -11.28 0.13
N GLY A 40 26.27 -12.18 0.70
CA GLY A 40 25.80 -13.45 1.27
C GLY A 40 24.86 -13.28 2.47
N LEU A 41 25.06 -12.25 3.30
CA LEU A 41 24.18 -11.93 4.44
C LEU A 41 22.84 -11.32 4.00
N ILE A 42 22.84 -10.43 3.00
CA ILE A 42 21.64 -9.71 2.55
C ILE A 42 20.82 -10.49 1.52
N PHE A 43 21.42 -11.40 0.74
CA PHE A 43 20.71 -12.23 -0.25
C PHE A 43 19.39 -12.85 0.26
N PRO A 44 19.34 -13.57 1.40
CA PRO A 44 18.10 -14.17 1.89
C PRO A 44 17.07 -13.16 2.40
N HIS A 45 17.40 -11.87 2.50
CA HIS A 45 16.42 -10.80 2.72
C HIS A 45 15.88 -10.26 1.39
N LEU A 46 16.71 -10.19 0.34
CA LEU A 46 16.35 -9.69 -1.00
C LEU A 46 15.56 -10.72 -1.85
N GLU A 47 15.15 -11.84 -1.27
CA GLU A 47 14.22 -12.81 -1.90
C GLU A 47 12.81 -12.22 -2.15
N ASN A 48 12.51 -11.04 -1.60
CA ASN A 48 11.24 -10.32 -1.78
C ASN A 48 11.40 -8.81 -1.55
N ASP A 49 10.48 -8.03 -2.15
CA ASP A 49 10.45 -6.56 -2.07
C ASP A 49 10.21 -6.01 -0.66
N PHE A 50 9.76 -6.85 0.29
CA PHE A 50 9.58 -6.46 1.70
C PHE A 50 10.86 -6.57 2.53
N TRP A 51 11.97 -7.04 1.94
CA TRP A 51 13.26 -7.32 2.59
C TRP A 51 13.15 -8.28 3.80
N TRP A 52 12.07 -9.05 3.85
CA TRP A 52 11.73 -9.94 4.96
C TRP A 52 12.20 -11.35 4.65
N ARG A 53 13.31 -11.75 5.27
CA ARG A 53 13.88 -13.09 5.12
C ARG A 53 12.88 -14.21 5.41
N GLY A 54 12.70 -15.11 4.45
CA GLY A 54 11.78 -16.24 4.55
C GLY A 54 10.29 -15.88 4.45
N TYR A 55 9.94 -14.66 4.02
CA TYR A 55 8.55 -14.32 3.70
C TYR A 55 8.07 -15.17 2.52
N ASN A 56 6.96 -15.90 2.70
CA ASN A 56 6.33 -16.66 1.62
C ASN A 56 4.86 -16.27 1.43
N THR A 57 4.37 -16.49 0.20
CA THR A 57 2.98 -16.24 -0.19
C THR A 57 2.02 -17.30 0.35
N THR A 58 2.53 -18.49 0.69
CA THR A 58 1.74 -19.67 1.08
C THR A 58 1.37 -19.74 2.56
N GLY A 59 2.05 -18.98 3.43
CA GLY A 59 1.84 -19.00 4.89
C GLY A 59 2.14 -17.67 5.60
N THR A 60 3.22 -16.96 5.28
CA THR A 60 3.55 -15.69 5.95
C THR A 60 2.61 -14.57 5.53
N GLN A 61 2.35 -14.43 4.22
CA GLN A 61 1.38 -13.47 3.67
C GLN A 61 -0.02 -13.67 4.24
N THR A 62 -0.49 -14.93 4.30
CA THR A 62 -1.82 -15.28 4.80
C THR A 62 -1.94 -15.06 6.30
N PHE A 63 -0.93 -15.42 7.10
CA PHE A 63 -0.89 -15.11 8.54
C PHE A 63 -1.07 -13.62 8.83
N ILE A 64 -0.32 -12.76 8.15
CA ILE A 64 -0.45 -11.30 8.31
C ILE A 64 -1.86 -10.83 7.94
N SER A 65 -2.41 -11.36 6.84
CA SER A 65 -3.75 -11.04 6.36
C SER A 65 -4.85 -11.48 7.34
N ASP A 66 -4.71 -12.66 7.95
CA ASP A 66 -5.66 -13.23 8.91
C ASP A 66 -5.64 -12.46 10.24
N VAL A 67 -4.44 -12.13 10.74
CA VAL A 67 -4.25 -11.26 11.92
C VAL A 67 -4.87 -9.88 11.67
N PHE A 68 -4.65 -9.29 10.50
CA PHE A 68 -5.23 -8.01 10.13
C PHE A 68 -6.77 -8.07 10.04
N ASN A 69 -7.32 -9.08 9.36
CA ASN A 69 -8.76 -9.32 9.27
C ASN A 69 -9.41 -9.53 10.65
N ALA A 70 -8.73 -10.22 11.58
CA ALA A 70 -9.20 -10.37 12.96
C ALA A 70 -9.29 -9.02 13.67
N LYS A 71 -8.27 -8.16 13.57
CA LYS A 71 -8.27 -6.83 14.19
C LYS A 71 -9.35 -5.90 13.60
N LEU A 72 -9.58 -5.93 12.28
CA LEU A 72 -10.67 -5.20 11.63
C LEU A 72 -12.05 -5.57 12.21
N ILE A 73 -12.30 -6.86 12.45
CA ILE A 73 -13.60 -7.33 12.98
C ILE A 73 -13.85 -6.83 14.42
N VAL A 74 -12.82 -6.76 15.26
CA VAL A 74 -12.94 -6.37 16.69
C VAL A 74 -13.18 -4.85 16.88
N ASN A 75 -13.17 -4.06 15.80
CA ASN A 75 -13.34 -2.60 15.83
C ASN A 75 -12.22 -1.84 16.58
N CYS A 76 -11.05 -2.46 16.74
CA CYS A 76 -9.84 -1.82 17.25
C CYS A 76 -9.23 -0.87 16.19
N GLN A 77 -9.97 0.16 15.78
CA GLN A 77 -9.49 1.20 14.86
C GLN A 77 -8.66 2.29 15.58
N SER A 78 -8.19 2.02 16.80
CA SER A 78 -7.53 2.99 17.67
C SER A 78 -6.10 2.55 18.01
N GLY A 79 -5.13 3.06 17.24
CA GLY A 79 -3.69 2.93 17.51
C GLY A 79 -2.93 1.92 16.63
N PRO A 80 -1.59 1.97 16.67
CA PRO A 80 -0.74 1.03 15.94
C PRO A 80 -0.84 -0.39 16.53
N PHE A 81 -0.89 -1.40 15.67
CA PHE A 81 -0.83 -2.80 16.09
C PHE A 81 0.57 -3.39 15.85
N SER A 82 1.09 -4.13 16.82
CA SER A 82 2.31 -4.91 16.64
C SER A 82 1.99 -6.23 15.95
N ILE A 83 2.74 -6.58 14.90
CA ILE A 83 2.80 -7.94 14.34
C ILE A 83 3.67 -8.84 15.24
N ILE A 84 4.68 -8.26 15.90
CA ILE A 84 5.54 -8.96 16.86
C ILE A 84 4.69 -9.32 18.09
N GLY A 85 4.53 -10.62 18.36
CA GLY A 85 3.65 -11.14 19.41
C GLY A 85 2.19 -11.35 18.99
N ALA A 86 1.83 -11.12 17.73
CA ALA A 86 0.51 -11.50 17.22
C ALA A 86 0.39 -13.02 17.05
N SER A 87 -0.81 -13.56 17.26
CA SER A 87 -1.12 -14.98 17.08
C SER A 87 -2.47 -15.15 16.37
N TYR A 88 -2.61 -16.26 15.63
CA TYR A 88 -3.84 -16.68 14.97
C TYR A 88 -3.90 -18.21 14.95
N GLU A 89 -5.07 -18.80 15.21
CA GLU A 89 -5.22 -20.24 15.39
C GLU A 89 -5.34 -20.98 14.04
N LYS A 90 -4.20 -21.17 13.36
CA LYS A 90 -4.15 -21.78 12.02
C LYS A 90 -2.78 -22.35 11.66
N LYS A 91 -2.76 -23.41 10.84
CA LYS A 91 -1.53 -24.12 10.45
C LYS A 91 -0.89 -23.52 9.19
N TYR A 92 -0.08 -22.49 9.37
CA TYR A 92 0.68 -21.83 8.29
C TYR A 92 1.88 -22.65 7.76
N SER A 93 2.21 -23.79 8.37
CA SER A 93 3.20 -24.77 7.86
C SER A 93 2.61 -25.75 6.84
N SER A 94 1.51 -25.38 6.20
CA SER A 94 0.84 -26.17 5.15
C SER A 94 1.36 -25.74 3.76
N ALA A 95 1.37 -26.65 2.78
CA ALA A 95 1.88 -26.36 1.43
C ALA A 95 1.18 -25.17 0.75
N THR A 96 -0.11 -24.98 1.04
CA THR A 96 -0.88 -23.79 0.75
C THR A 96 -1.77 -23.44 1.96
N THR A 97 -2.10 -22.16 2.09
CA THR A 97 -3.19 -21.67 2.94
C THR A 97 -3.93 -20.56 2.21
N PHE A 98 -5.14 -20.22 2.67
CA PHE A 98 -5.98 -19.15 2.13
C PHE A 98 -6.17 -18.05 3.18
N ILE A 99 -6.61 -16.86 2.78
CA ILE A 99 -6.93 -15.77 3.72
C ILE A 99 -8.35 -15.96 4.27
N ASP A 100 -8.50 -15.97 5.59
CA ASP A 100 -9.80 -16.03 6.25
C ASP A 100 -10.41 -14.63 6.35
N MET A 101 -11.48 -14.41 5.60
CA MET A 101 -12.27 -13.19 5.63
C MET A 101 -13.72 -13.50 6.02
N ARG A 102 -14.25 -12.79 7.02
CA ARG A 102 -15.67 -12.92 7.40
C ARG A 102 -16.53 -12.42 6.23
N ARG A 103 -17.43 -13.27 5.69
CA ARG A 103 -18.33 -12.94 4.58
C ARG A 103 -19.16 -11.65 4.75
N THR A 104 -19.39 -11.22 5.99
CA THR A 104 -20.10 -9.97 6.32
C THR A 104 -19.20 -8.72 6.43
N ALA A 105 -17.87 -8.84 6.36
CA ALA A 105 -16.92 -7.74 6.58
C ALA A 105 -17.09 -6.60 5.57
N ALA A 106 -17.17 -6.92 4.27
CA ALA A 106 -17.40 -5.92 3.22
C ALA A 106 -18.73 -5.17 3.41
N ARG A 107 -19.81 -5.89 3.80
CA ARG A 107 -21.10 -5.27 4.12
C ARG A 107 -21.05 -4.40 5.38
N ARG A 108 -20.28 -4.79 6.41
CA ARG A 108 -20.07 -3.97 7.61
C ARG A 108 -19.31 -2.69 7.31
N LEU A 109 -18.29 -2.74 6.45
CA LEU A 109 -17.55 -1.56 6.01
C LEU A 109 -18.44 -0.61 5.19
N LEU A 110 -19.21 -1.16 4.23
CA LEU A 110 -20.13 -0.40 3.39
C LEU A 110 -21.29 0.24 4.19
N LEU A 111 -21.71 -0.37 5.29
CA LEU A 111 -22.76 0.12 6.19
C LEU A 111 -22.19 0.74 7.49
N GLN A 112 -20.90 1.07 7.53
CA GLN A 112 -20.30 1.77 8.67
C GLN A 112 -20.84 3.22 8.69
N PRO A 113 -21.32 3.75 9.85
CA PRO A 113 -21.81 5.11 9.93
C PRO A 113 -20.69 6.12 9.62
N LEU A 114 -20.81 6.79 8.48
CA LEU A 114 -19.89 7.84 8.03
C LEU A 114 -20.38 9.20 8.56
N PRO A 115 -19.55 10.00 9.26
CA PRO A 115 -19.98 11.30 9.75
C PRO A 115 -20.24 12.26 8.57
N PRO A 116 -21.31 13.09 8.60
CA PRO A 116 -21.71 13.90 7.45
C PRO A 116 -20.61 14.81 6.87
N ARG A 117 -19.72 15.32 7.74
CA ARG A 117 -18.56 16.10 7.32
C ARG A 117 -17.63 15.31 6.40
N GLN A 118 -17.29 14.08 6.77
CA GLN A 118 -16.41 13.21 5.96
C GLN A 118 -17.11 12.77 4.66
N ALA A 119 -18.43 12.58 4.70
CA ALA A 119 -19.21 12.34 3.48
C ALA A 119 -19.14 13.52 2.49
N ILE A 120 -19.26 14.75 2.99
CA ILE A 120 -19.13 15.98 2.19
C ILE A 120 -17.70 16.15 1.64
N GLU A 121 -16.68 15.93 2.48
CA GLU A 121 -15.27 15.99 2.07
C GLU A 121 -14.94 14.95 0.98
N ILE A 122 -15.47 13.71 1.09
CA ILE A 122 -15.32 12.67 0.07
C ILE A 122 -16.08 13.00 -1.22
N MET A 123 -17.32 13.49 -1.14
CA MET A 123 -18.07 13.87 -2.34
C MET A 123 -17.38 14.98 -3.13
N ARG A 124 -16.84 16.00 -2.45
CA ARG A 124 -16.09 17.09 -3.11
C ARG A 124 -14.75 16.67 -3.69
N ALA A 125 -14.10 15.65 -3.12
CA ALA A 125 -12.86 15.09 -3.66
C ALA A 125 -13.09 14.18 -4.90
N ASN A 126 -14.35 13.79 -5.17
CA ASN A 126 -14.73 12.95 -6.30
C ASN A 126 -15.26 13.79 -7.47
N SER A 127 -14.99 13.35 -8.70
CA SER A 127 -15.62 13.96 -9.87
C SER A 127 -17.14 13.72 -9.90
N PHE A 128 -17.89 14.64 -10.52
CA PHE A 128 -19.34 14.52 -10.69
C PHE A 128 -19.77 13.16 -11.26
N GLN A 129 -19.03 12.64 -12.25
CA GLN A 129 -19.29 11.33 -12.86
C GLN A 129 -19.21 10.17 -11.86
N ILE A 130 -18.29 10.22 -10.89
CA ILE A 130 -18.20 9.22 -9.81
C ILE A 130 -19.37 9.38 -8.83
N ASN A 131 -19.67 10.62 -8.43
CA ASN A 131 -20.75 10.87 -7.47
C ASN A 131 -22.14 10.49 -8.02
N ILE A 132 -22.46 10.84 -9.26
CA ILE A 132 -23.76 10.50 -9.89
C ILE A 132 -23.88 9.02 -10.29
N ALA A 133 -22.76 8.29 -10.39
CA ALA A 133 -22.78 6.82 -10.52
C ALA A 133 -23.27 6.11 -9.24
N THR A 134 -23.48 6.84 -8.14
CA THR A 134 -24.30 6.38 -7.03
C THR A 134 -25.74 6.22 -7.51
N ASN A 135 -26.16 4.98 -7.73
CA ASN A 135 -27.48 4.59 -8.26
C ASN A 135 -28.63 4.82 -7.26
N THR A 136 -28.68 6.00 -6.64
CA THR A 136 -29.71 6.40 -5.69
C THR A 136 -30.99 6.77 -6.44
N PRO A 137 -32.13 6.13 -6.14
CA PRO A 137 -33.39 6.52 -6.74
C PRO A 137 -33.88 7.82 -6.06
N TYR A 138 -33.63 8.97 -6.69
CA TYR A 138 -34.03 10.29 -6.18
C TYR A 138 -35.55 10.43 -6.03
N CYS A 139 -35.97 11.16 -4.99
CA CYS A 139 -37.36 11.51 -4.69
C CYS A 139 -37.65 12.99 -4.96
N TRP A 140 -36.64 13.86 -4.87
CA TRP A 140 -36.75 15.29 -5.15
C TRP A 140 -35.51 15.83 -5.87
N VAL A 141 -35.68 16.91 -6.63
CA VAL A 141 -34.54 17.69 -7.13
C VAL A 141 -33.86 18.40 -5.96
N ASP A 142 -34.66 19.03 -5.10
CA ASP A 142 -34.27 20.08 -4.15
C ASP A 142 -34.68 19.76 -2.71
N LEU A 143 -33.92 20.29 -1.74
CA LEU A 143 -34.14 20.13 -0.30
C LEU A 143 -35.45 20.78 0.19
N GLU A 144 -35.96 21.79 -0.52
CA GLU A 144 -37.25 22.42 -0.24
C GLU A 144 -38.44 21.58 -0.74
N ARG A 145 -38.17 20.50 -1.50
CA ARG A 145 -39.12 19.53 -2.07
C ARG A 145 -40.12 20.13 -3.07
N GLN A 146 -39.73 21.19 -3.76
CA GLN A 146 -40.54 21.85 -4.78
C GLN A 146 -40.73 20.98 -6.03
N TRP A 147 -39.71 20.21 -6.43
CA TRP A 147 -39.75 19.37 -7.63
C TRP A 147 -39.58 17.88 -7.31
N GLU A 148 -40.61 17.09 -7.61
CA GLU A 148 -40.66 15.65 -7.30
C GLU A 148 -40.05 14.80 -8.44
N LEU A 149 -39.17 13.85 -8.09
CA LEU A 149 -38.42 13.01 -9.04
C LEU A 149 -38.77 11.52 -9.04
N ALA A 150 -39.60 11.02 -8.10
CA ALA A 150 -39.88 9.59 -8.09
C ALA A 150 -40.79 9.15 -9.25
N HIS A 151 -40.38 8.10 -9.97
CA HIS A 151 -41.07 7.58 -11.17
C HIS A 151 -42.55 7.17 -11.01
N THR A 152 -43.12 7.14 -9.80
CA THR A 152 -44.56 6.90 -9.57
C THR A 152 -45.06 7.65 -8.34
N ALA A 153 -46.33 8.07 -8.36
CA ALA A 153 -46.99 8.70 -7.21
C ALA A 153 -46.98 7.80 -5.95
N LYS A 154 -47.10 6.47 -6.10
CA LYS A 154 -46.97 5.51 -4.99
C LYS A 154 -45.59 5.57 -4.34
N ARG A 155 -44.53 5.67 -5.16
CA ARG A 155 -43.16 5.83 -4.66
C ARG A 155 -42.96 7.21 -4.02
N GLN A 156 -43.53 8.27 -4.58
CA GLN A 156 -43.43 9.62 -4.02
C GLN A 156 -44.13 9.75 -2.67
N ALA A 157 -45.31 9.15 -2.51
CA ALA A 157 -45.99 9.06 -1.21
C ALA A 157 -45.12 8.33 -0.17
N ARG A 158 -44.45 7.23 -0.55
CA ARG A 158 -43.48 6.55 0.33
C ARG A 158 -42.30 7.44 0.68
N CYS A 159 -41.73 8.17 -0.28
CA CYS A 159 -40.63 9.10 -0.03
C CYS A 159 -41.02 10.15 1.03
N ARG A 160 -42.21 10.76 0.90
CA ARG A 160 -42.75 11.73 1.86
C ARG A 160 -42.91 11.18 3.29
N ILE A 161 -43.16 9.88 3.44
CA ILE A 161 -43.36 9.22 4.75
C ILE A 161 -42.04 8.74 5.37
N HIS A 162 -41.13 8.15 4.58
CA HIS A 162 -39.96 7.43 5.10
C HIS A 162 -38.61 8.08 4.75
N ASP A 163 -38.50 8.70 3.57
CA ASP A 163 -37.22 9.16 3.02
C ASP A 163 -37.00 10.67 3.21
N ALA A 164 -37.95 11.40 3.80
CA ALA A 164 -37.89 12.87 3.93
C ALA A 164 -36.69 13.41 4.73
N GLN A 165 -36.13 12.64 5.66
CA GLN A 165 -34.91 12.98 6.41
C GLN A 165 -33.62 12.41 5.78
N ASN A 166 -33.73 11.64 4.70
CA ASN A 166 -32.61 10.98 4.04
C ASN A 166 -32.02 11.88 2.94
N ALA A 167 -30.94 12.60 3.25
CA ALA A 167 -30.28 13.51 2.31
C ALA A 167 -29.95 12.87 0.95
N ALA A 168 -29.69 11.56 0.88
CA ALA A 168 -29.33 10.88 -0.37
C ALA A 168 -30.43 10.91 -1.45
N VAL A 169 -31.72 11.01 -1.09
CA VAL A 169 -32.80 11.02 -2.09
C VAL A 169 -33.05 12.40 -2.74
N TYR A 170 -32.19 13.37 -2.46
CA TYR A 170 -32.25 14.75 -2.96
C TYR A 170 -31.08 15.02 -3.91
N LEU A 171 -31.38 15.23 -5.20
CA LEU A 171 -30.35 15.37 -6.24
C LEU A 171 -29.39 16.56 -5.99
N GLU A 172 -29.93 17.66 -5.47
CA GLU A 172 -29.20 18.87 -5.05
C GLU A 172 -28.03 18.58 -4.11
N THR A 173 -28.12 17.54 -3.26
CA THR A 173 -27.04 17.21 -2.31
C THR A 173 -25.78 16.72 -2.99
N ILE A 174 -25.89 16.08 -4.16
CA ILE A 174 -24.74 15.73 -4.99
C ILE A 174 -24.28 16.96 -5.76
N LEU A 175 -25.20 17.66 -6.44
CA LEU A 175 -24.87 18.82 -7.28
C LEU A 175 -24.10 19.91 -6.49
N ARG A 176 -24.53 20.24 -5.27
CA ARG A 176 -23.85 21.20 -4.38
C ARG A 176 -22.47 20.74 -3.86
N ASN A 177 -22.07 19.50 -4.12
CA ASN A 177 -20.80 18.91 -3.70
C ASN A 177 -20.03 18.28 -4.88
N SER A 178 -20.41 18.60 -6.12
CA SER A 178 -19.77 18.10 -7.34
C SER A 178 -19.50 19.20 -8.37
N LEU A 179 -19.56 20.46 -7.95
CA LEU A 179 -19.30 21.65 -8.75
C LEU A 179 -18.02 22.33 -8.24
N ASP A 180 -16.91 21.99 -8.91
CA ASP A 180 -15.79 22.90 -9.15
C ASP A 180 -16.00 23.52 -10.55
#